data_AF-A0A6A7ANR7-F1
#
_entry.id   AF-A0A6A7ANR7-F1
#
_cell.length_a   1.000
_cell.length_b   1.000
_cell.length_c   1.000
_cell.angle_alpha   90.00
_cell.angle_beta   90.00
_cell.angle_gamma   90.00
#
_symmetry.space_group_name_H-M   'P 1'
#
loop_
_entity.id
_entity.type
_entity.pdbx_description
1 polymer ?
#
loop_
_entity_poly.entity_id
_entity_poly.type
_entity_poly.pdbx_seq_one_letter_code
_entity_poly.pdbx_strand_id
1 'polypeptide(L)'
;MPLPDFFPPPDSPDLGRLVQGRLNKIHQQFPALCPRTLDDFRIVADKLSAIAEVFQTVTKRLAAQDETYDAAAVFKQAERALDWAEFLAVVQVDRVPTERTLLFRAHDQAVTDQAGVYASAARRIPFDDEYRQRKSVQEFVKSLGLHLGKKEIEAETGKRLKTKFTSTSPRLEWTLHLTGKKSREQRDQVDFVIFDLRTLRKTPDTTVFRVADVLQFLETSGQTNLIPRNYQQWARNCDEHIIMGKDVEKGIVHIVPWPELRWMSIINEPFCSAYTLSTYERFKNESMKKRVG
;
A
#
# COMPACT_ATOMS: atom_id res chain seq x y z
N MET A 1 7.38 27.55 -38.12
CA MET A 1 8.83 27.51 -37.84
C MET A 1 9.12 26.17 -37.18
N PRO A 2 10.01 25.33 -37.73
CA PRO A 2 10.43 24.12 -37.05
C PRO A 2 11.29 24.51 -35.84
N LEU A 3 11.01 23.93 -34.67
CA LEU A 3 11.86 24.08 -33.49
C LEU A 3 13.20 23.37 -33.77
N PRO A 4 14.33 23.89 -33.26
CA PRO A 4 15.62 23.26 -33.47
C PRO A 4 15.64 21.90 -32.78
N ASP A 5 16.00 20.87 -33.54
CA ASP A 5 16.21 19.53 -33.00
C ASP A 5 17.41 19.55 -32.05
N PHE A 6 17.11 19.54 -30.75
CA PHE A 6 18.12 19.32 -29.72
C PHE A 6 18.41 17.82 -29.69
N PHE A 7 19.53 17.40 -30.25
CA PHE A 7 20.02 16.02 -30.15
C PHE A 7 21.15 15.95 -29.11
N PRO A 8 20.81 15.72 -27.83
CA PRO A 8 21.83 15.45 -26.83
C PRO A 8 22.57 14.15 -27.18
N PRO A 9 23.86 14.05 -26.81
CA PRO A 9 24.67 12.86 -27.07
C PRO A 9 24.03 11.60 -26.49
N PRO A 10 24.28 10.41 -27.09
CA PRO A 10 23.54 9.16 -26.84
C PRO A 10 23.39 8.73 -25.37
N ASP A 11 24.28 9.20 -24.49
CA ASP A 11 24.34 8.80 -23.07
C ASP A 11 24.23 9.99 -22.09
N SER A 12 23.88 11.19 -22.58
CA SER A 12 23.66 12.32 -21.67
C SER A 12 22.24 12.33 -21.08
N PRO A 13 22.08 12.72 -19.80
CA PRO A 13 20.77 12.87 -19.19
C PRO A 13 19.97 13.92 -19.96
N ASP A 14 18.93 13.48 -20.67
CA ASP A 14 18.10 14.35 -21.51
C ASP A 14 16.67 14.42 -20.96
N LEU A 15 16.41 15.49 -20.22
CA LEU A 15 15.07 15.79 -19.72
C LEU A 15 14.04 15.90 -20.85
N GLY A 16 14.44 16.36 -22.04
CA GLY A 16 13.60 16.41 -23.24
C GLY A 16 13.13 15.02 -23.66
N ARG A 17 14.05 14.04 -23.77
CA ARG A 17 13.69 12.62 -24.00
C ARG A 17 12.82 12.03 -22.90
N LEU A 18 13.06 12.38 -21.63
CA LEU A 18 12.23 11.90 -20.52
C LEU A 18 10.79 12.43 -20.65
N VAL A 19 10.63 13.74 -20.89
CA VAL A 19 9.33 14.36 -21.15
C VAL A 19 8.68 13.73 -22.38
N GLN A 20 9.41 13.59 -23.49
CA GLN A 20 8.91 12.98 -24.70
C GLN A 20 8.44 11.54 -24.47
N GLY A 21 9.19 10.75 -23.68
CA GLY A 21 8.80 9.40 -23.28
C GLY A 21 7.48 9.38 -22.50
N ARG A 22 7.28 10.32 -21.57
CA ARG A 22 6.01 10.46 -20.83
C ARG A 22 4.86 10.90 -21.73
N LEU A 23 5.11 11.85 -22.63
CA LEU A 23 4.13 12.30 -23.63
C LEU A 23 3.70 11.14 -24.53
N ASN A 24 4.65 10.32 -24.99
CA ASN A 24 4.36 9.15 -25.82
C ASN A 24 3.48 8.14 -25.07
N LYS A 25 3.72 7.90 -23.77
CA LYS A 25 2.84 7.06 -22.94
C LYS A 25 1.42 7.63 -22.80
N ILE A 26 1.29 8.95 -22.64
CA ILE A 26 -0.03 9.61 -22.61
C ILE A 26 -0.73 9.39 -23.95
N HIS A 27 -0.04 9.64 -25.06
CA HIS A 27 -0.60 9.46 -26.40
C HIS A 27 -0.97 8.00 -26.70
N GLN A 28 -0.23 7.01 -26.20
CA GLN A 28 -0.59 5.59 -26.36
C GLN A 28 -1.94 5.22 -25.72
N GLN A 29 -2.43 5.99 -24.75
CA GLN A 29 -3.75 5.78 -24.16
C GLN A 29 -4.89 6.32 -25.03
N PHE A 30 -4.56 7.08 -26.08
CA PHE A 30 -5.49 7.60 -27.06
C PHE A 30 -5.15 7.01 -28.44
N PRO A 31 -5.92 6.01 -28.93
CA PRO A 31 -5.61 5.27 -30.16
C PRO A 31 -5.51 6.14 -31.42
N ALA A 32 -6.10 7.34 -31.41
CA ALA A 32 -5.77 8.40 -32.34
C ALA A 32 -4.88 9.40 -31.59
N LEU A 33 -3.83 9.90 -32.25
CA LEU A 33 -2.96 10.99 -31.79
C LEU A 33 -3.70 12.32 -31.47
N CYS A 34 -5.03 12.29 -31.38
CA CYS A 34 -5.94 13.36 -31.01
C CYS A 34 -7.00 12.85 -30.01
N PRO A 35 -7.20 13.55 -28.88
CA PRO A 35 -8.37 13.39 -28.03
C PRO A 35 -9.67 13.46 -28.86
N ARG A 36 -10.59 12.50 -28.68
CA ARG A 36 -11.84 12.46 -29.48
C ARG A 36 -13.00 13.16 -28.79
N THR A 37 -12.91 13.33 -27.48
CA THR A 37 -13.92 13.97 -26.64
C THR A 37 -13.32 15.10 -25.82
N LEU A 38 -14.19 15.98 -25.28
CA LEU A 38 -13.77 17.00 -24.32
C LEU A 38 -13.17 16.38 -23.05
N ASP A 39 -13.68 15.22 -22.63
CA ASP A 39 -13.16 14.48 -21.49
C ASP A 39 -11.75 13.93 -21.79
N ASP A 40 -11.51 13.39 -22.98
CA ASP A 40 -10.17 12.97 -23.40
C ASP A 40 -9.19 14.15 -23.39
N PHE A 41 -9.62 15.31 -23.89
CA PHE A 41 -8.78 16.51 -23.92
C PHE A 41 -8.45 16.99 -22.51
N ARG A 42 -9.43 16.97 -21.61
CA ARG A 42 -9.25 17.28 -20.19
C ARG A 42 -8.26 16.33 -19.53
N ILE A 43 -8.37 15.02 -19.78
CA ILE A 43 -7.42 14.01 -19.26
C ILE A 43 -6.00 14.31 -19.74
N VAL A 44 -5.82 14.65 -21.01
CA VAL A 44 -4.49 15.00 -21.55
C VAL A 44 -3.96 16.28 -20.88
N ALA A 45 -4.79 17.32 -20.78
CA ALA A 45 -4.41 18.59 -20.15
C ALA A 45 -4.02 18.42 -18.67
N ASP A 46 -4.78 17.63 -17.92
CA ASP A 46 -4.53 17.35 -16.51
C ASP A 46 -3.19 16.59 -16.34
N LYS A 47 -2.90 15.63 -17.22
CA LYS A 47 -1.62 14.88 -17.20
C LYS A 47 -0.42 15.75 -17.59
N LEU A 48 -0.57 16.63 -18.58
CA LEU A 48 0.48 17.58 -18.96
C LEU A 48 0.77 18.55 -17.82
N SER A 49 -0.28 19.07 -17.17
CA SER A 49 -0.14 19.93 -15.99
C SER A 49 0.60 19.21 -14.86
N ALA A 50 0.24 17.95 -14.56
CA ALA A 50 0.92 17.16 -13.53
C ALA A 50 2.42 16.95 -13.84
N ILE A 51 2.78 16.67 -15.10
CA ILE A 51 4.19 16.57 -15.52
C ILE A 51 4.90 17.91 -15.29
N ALA A 52 4.31 19.01 -15.74
CA ALA A 52 4.89 20.34 -15.60
C ALA A 52 5.09 20.72 -14.13
N GLU A 53 4.12 20.44 -13.26
CA GLU A 53 4.21 20.68 -11.81
C GLU A 53 5.34 19.89 -11.16
N VAL A 54 5.53 18.61 -11.54
CA VAL A 54 6.64 17.79 -11.06
C VAL A 54 7.98 18.42 -11.44
N PHE A 55 8.15 18.83 -12.69
CA PHE A 55 9.38 19.49 -13.15
C PHE A 55 9.63 20.81 -12.43
N GLN A 56 8.61 21.67 -12.32
CA GLN A 56 8.72 22.93 -11.59
C GLN A 56 9.14 22.70 -10.13
N THR A 57 8.58 21.69 -9.47
CA THR A 57 8.90 21.34 -8.08
C THR A 57 10.35 20.87 -7.94
N VAL A 58 10.80 19.99 -8.83
CA VAL A 58 12.18 19.49 -8.84
C VAL A 58 13.17 20.62 -9.13
N THR A 59 12.91 21.47 -10.13
CA THR A 59 13.76 22.61 -10.47
C THR A 59 13.85 23.62 -9.33
N LYS A 60 12.72 24.00 -8.71
CA LYS A 60 12.70 24.92 -7.55
C LYS A 60 13.52 24.37 -6.38
N ARG A 61 13.42 23.07 -6.12
CA ARG A 61 14.16 22.41 -5.03
C ARG A 61 15.66 22.40 -5.27
N LEU A 62 16.08 22.10 -6.51
CA LEU A 62 17.49 22.09 -6.88
C LEU A 62 18.10 23.49 -6.87
N ALA A 63 17.34 24.50 -7.32
CA ALA A 63 17.77 25.90 -7.24
C ALA A 63 17.95 26.39 -5.79
N ALA A 64 17.31 25.74 -4.82
CA ALA A 64 17.46 26.03 -3.39
C ALA A 64 18.62 25.26 -2.71
N GLN A 65 19.22 24.29 -3.41
CA GLN A 65 20.42 23.60 -2.95
C GLN A 65 21.63 24.34 -3.55
N ASP A 66 22.26 25.22 -2.77
CA ASP A 66 23.39 26.11 -3.13
C ASP A 66 24.71 25.39 -3.56
N GLU A 67 24.62 24.20 -4.15
CA GLU A 67 25.77 23.40 -4.59
C GLU A 67 25.82 23.23 -6.11
N THR A 68 27.00 22.85 -6.61
CA THR A 68 27.30 22.53 -8.01
C THR A 68 26.20 21.71 -8.68
N TYR A 69 25.66 22.25 -9.77
CA TYR A 69 24.58 21.65 -10.56
C TYR A 69 25.00 20.31 -11.20
N ASP A 70 24.56 19.19 -10.62
CA ASP A 70 24.73 17.85 -11.21
C ASP A 70 23.50 17.46 -12.04
N ALA A 71 23.59 17.66 -13.36
CA ALA A 71 22.53 17.35 -14.32
C ALA A 71 22.07 15.87 -14.27
N ALA A 72 22.96 14.93 -13.95
CA ALA A 72 22.60 13.51 -13.85
C ALA A 72 21.79 13.23 -12.58
N ALA A 73 22.12 13.90 -11.47
CA ALA A 73 21.31 13.86 -10.26
C ALA A 73 19.92 14.49 -10.47
N VAL A 74 19.85 15.64 -11.17
CA VAL A 74 18.59 16.29 -11.54
C VAL A 74 17.70 15.35 -12.34
N PHE A 75 18.26 14.74 -13.38
CA PHE A 75 17.53 13.80 -14.24
C PHE A 75 16.96 12.63 -13.44
N LYS A 76 17.78 11.98 -12.60
CA LYS A 76 17.34 10.85 -11.76
C LYS A 76 16.27 11.26 -10.75
N GLN A 77 16.35 12.46 -10.18
CA GLN A 77 15.33 12.98 -9.28
C GLN A 77 14.01 13.25 -10.02
N ALA A 78 14.06 13.85 -11.21
CA ALA A 78 12.88 14.11 -12.02
C ALA A 78 12.20 12.80 -12.48
N GLU A 79 12.97 11.83 -12.97
CA GLU A 79 12.47 10.52 -13.36
C GLU A 79 11.74 9.83 -12.18
N ARG A 80 12.38 9.80 -11.01
CA ARG A 80 11.81 9.22 -9.80
C ARG A 80 10.55 9.95 -9.35
N ALA A 81 10.54 11.28 -9.41
CA ALA A 81 9.38 12.08 -9.03
C ALA A 81 8.19 11.81 -9.97
N LEU A 82 8.44 11.66 -11.27
CA LEU A 82 7.41 11.29 -12.25
C LEU A 82 6.87 9.88 -12.00
N ASP A 83 7.73 8.90 -11.72
CA ASP A 83 7.29 7.54 -11.37
C ASP A 83 6.40 7.52 -10.12
N TRP A 84 6.76 8.31 -9.09
CA TRP A 84 5.92 8.46 -7.90
C TRP A 84 4.60 9.16 -8.20
N ALA A 85 4.59 10.18 -9.06
CA ALA A 85 3.36 10.86 -9.47
C ALA A 85 2.42 9.91 -10.20
N GLU A 86 2.92 9.12 -11.15
CA GLU A 86 2.16 8.08 -11.86
C GLU A 86 1.61 7.03 -10.88
N PHE A 87 2.43 6.57 -9.93
CA PHE A 87 2.01 5.60 -8.92
C PHE A 87 0.89 6.15 -8.02
N LEU A 88 1.05 7.36 -7.50
CA LEU A 88 0.11 7.95 -6.55
C LEU A 88 -1.22 8.36 -7.19
N ALA A 89 -1.22 8.67 -8.49
CA ALA A 89 -2.44 8.90 -9.26
C ALA A 89 -3.36 7.65 -9.27
N VAL A 90 -2.77 6.45 -9.27
CA VAL A 90 -3.54 5.18 -9.20
C VAL A 90 -3.91 4.82 -7.77
N VAL A 91 -2.96 4.95 -6.82
CA VAL A 91 -3.13 4.42 -5.45
C VAL A 91 -3.91 5.36 -4.52
N GLN A 92 -4.05 6.65 -4.86
CA GLN A 92 -4.94 7.61 -4.18
C GLN A 92 -4.83 7.65 -2.64
N VAL A 93 -3.61 7.68 -2.11
CA VAL A 93 -3.35 7.60 -0.67
C VAL A 93 -3.95 8.75 0.15
N ASP A 94 -4.13 9.92 -0.45
CA ASP A 94 -4.60 11.14 0.22
C ASP A 94 -6.13 11.25 0.29
N ARG A 95 -6.86 10.36 -0.38
CA ARG A 95 -8.32 10.45 -0.45
C ARG A 95 -8.92 10.03 0.90
N VAL A 96 -9.46 10.95 1.69
CA VAL A 96 -10.14 10.58 2.93
C VAL A 96 -11.51 9.95 2.60
N PRO A 97 -11.82 8.72 3.05
CA PRO A 97 -13.12 8.11 2.80
C PRO A 97 -14.23 8.91 3.50
N THR A 98 -15.36 9.06 2.82
CA THR A 98 -16.55 9.76 3.34
C THR A 98 -17.24 8.91 4.41
N GLU A 99 -17.35 7.61 4.14
CA GLU A 99 -17.89 6.63 5.08
C GLU A 99 -16.85 6.17 6.08
N ARG A 100 -17.31 5.76 7.26
CA ARG A 100 -16.43 5.21 8.29
C ARG A 100 -16.02 3.79 7.90
N THR A 101 -14.77 3.61 7.54
CA THR A 101 -14.17 2.29 7.30
C THR A 101 -13.28 1.89 8.47
N LEU A 102 -13.54 0.73 9.04
CA LEU A 102 -12.69 0.14 10.09
C LEU A 102 -11.69 -0.82 9.44
N LEU A 103 -10.46 -0.82 9.97
CA LEU A 103 -9.42 -1.78 9.60
C LEU A 103 -9.08 -2.62 10.83
N PHE A 104 -8.96 -3.91 10.63
CA PHE A 104 -8.74 -4.89 11.68
C PHE A 104 -7.34 -5.48 11.57
N ARG A 105 -6.74 -5.85 12.70
CA ARG A 105 -5.45 -6.54 12.74
C ARG A 105 -5.39 -7.57 13.86
N ALA A 106 -4.85 -8.74 13.53
CA ALA A 106 -4.38 -9.71 14.51
C ALA A 106 -2.95 -9.34 14.96
N HIS A 107 -2.78 -8.87 16.19
CA HIS A 107 -1.53 -8.37 16.75
C HIS A 107 -0.99 -9.32 17.82
N ASP A 108 0.27 -9.72 17.69
CA ASP A 108 0.97 -10.50 18.70
C ASP A 108 1.26 -9.57 19.89
N GLN A 109 0.82 -9.93 21.10
CA GLN A 109 1.14 -9.15 22.31
C GLN A 109 2.65 -9.18 22.54
N ALA A 110 3.23 -8.04 22.94
CA ALA A 110 4.59 -8.06 23.46
C ALA A 110 4.61 -8.87 24.78
N VAL A 111 5.71 -9.56 25.06
CA VAL A 111 5.96 -10.26 26.34
C VAL A 111 6.27 -9.21 27.43
N THR A 112 5.32 -8.31 27.64
CA THR A 112 5.32 -7.30 28.68
C THR A 112 3.99 -7.43 29.39
N ASP A 113 3.98 -7.38 30.73
CA ASP A 113 2.82 -7.64 31.59
C ASP A 113 1.65 -6.62 31.45
N GLN A 114 1.61 -5.84 30.37
CA GLN A 114 0.58 -4.83 30.11
C GLN A 114 -0.23 -5.21 28.86
N ALA A 115 -1.35 -5.89 29.10
CA ALA A 115 -2.38 -6.10 28.07
C ALA A 115 -2.88 -4.74 27.56
N GLY A 116 -3.15 -4.63 26.26
CA GLY A 116 -3.73 -3.43 25.64
C GLY A 116 -2.73 -2.35 25.18
N VAL A 117 -1.41 -2.57 25.30
CA VAL A 117 -0.41 -1.66 24.73
C VAL A 117 -0.08 -2.07 23.30
N TYR A 118 -0.52 -1.28 22.33
CA TYR A 118 -0.16 -1.51 20.92
C TYR A 118 1.22 -0.95 20.60
N ALA A 119 2.16 -1.83 20.28
CA ALA A 119 3.46 -1.47 19.73
C ALA A 119 3.50 -1.81 18.23
N SER A 120 3.36 -0.80 17.37
CA SER A 120 3.46 -1.03 15.93
C SER A 120 4.88 -1.43 15.54
N ALA A 121 5.00 -2.55 14.83
CA ALA A 121 6.24 -2.92 14.14
C ALA A 121 6.49 -2.04 12.89
N ALA A 122 5.53 -1.21 12.48
CA ALA A 122 5.75 -0.18 11.47
C ALA A 122 6.90 0.70 11.95
N ARG A 123 8.07 0.52 11.32
CA ARG A 123 9.23 1.38 11.55
C ARG A 123 8.77 2.83 11.35
N ARG A 124 9.28 3.74 12.19
CA ARG A 124 9.04 5.20 12.19
C ARG A 124 9.47 5.94 10.91
N ILE A 125 9.45 5.28 9.76
CA ILE A 125 9.82 5.84 8.47
C ILE A 125 8.54 6.40 7.85
N PRO A 126 8.34 7.73 7.88
CA PRO A 126 7.20 8.35 7.22
C PRO A 126 7.29 8.11 5.71
N PHE A 127 6.13 8.05 5.05
CA PHE A 127 6.06 8.07 3.59
C PHE A 127 5.91 9.53 3.14
N ASP A 128 7.02 10.27 3.21
CA ASP A 128 7.09 11.69 2.89
C ASP A 128 7.90 11.95 1.60
N ASP A 129 8.08 13.23 1.29
CA ASP A 129 8.91 13.68 0.17
C ASP A 129 10.35 13.18 0.25
N GLU A 130 10.93 13.10 1.45
CA GLU A 130 12.30 12.64 1.65
C GLU A 130 12.41 11.13 1.33
N TYR A 131 11.44 10.35 1.78
CA TYR A 131 11.34 8.93 1.44
C TYR A 131 11.22 8.73 -0.07
N ARG A 132 10.33 9.47 -0.74
CA ARG A 132 10.13 9.38 -2.20
C ARG A 132 11.33 9.87 -3.00
N GLN A 133 12.10 10.81 -2.45
CA GLN A 133 13.38 11.23 -3.03
C GLN A 133 14.44 10.15 -2.90
N ARG A 134 14.46 9.35 -1.83
CA ARG A 134 15.49 8.33 -1.60
C ARG A 134 15.16 6.97 -2.20
N LYS A 135 13.88 6.65 -2.35
CA LYS A 135 13.39 5.34 -2.78
C LYS A 135 12.60 5.45 -4.07
N SER A 136 12.87 4.55 -5.01
CA SER A 136 12.05 4.35 -6.19
C SER A 136 10.74 3.62 -5.87
N VAL A 137 9.76 3.73 -6.77
CA VAL A 137 8.51 2.95 -6.71
C VAL A 137 8.81 1.44 -6.69
N GLN A 138 9.75 0.98 -7.52
CA GLN A 138 10.14 -0.43 -7.56
C GLN A 138 10.74 -0.92 -6.23
N GLU A 139 11.59 -0.11 -5.57
CA GLU A 139 12.11 -0.47 -4.23
C GLU A 139 10.98 -0.53 -3.19
N PHE A 140 10.01 0.38 -3.26
CA PHE A 140 8.83 0.34 -2.40
C PHE A 140 8.03 -0.95 -2.63
N VAL A 141 7.70 -1.27 -3.89
CA VAL A 141 6.92 -2.47 -4.26
C VAL A 141 7.65 -3.74 -3.87
N LYS A 142 8.97 -3.85 -4.09
CA LYS A 142 9.77 -4.99 -3.64
C LYS A 142 9.74 -5.14 -2.12
N SER A 143 9.86 -4.03 -1.39
CA SER A 143 9.73 -4.03 0.08
C SER A 143 8.34 -4.47 0.53
N LEU A 144 7.30 -4.13 -0.23
CA LEU A 144 5.94 -4.60 0.02
C LEU A 144 5.81 -6.10 -0.25
N GLY A 145 6.32 -6.60 -1.38
CA GLY A 145 6.33 -8.03 -1.69
C GLY A 145 6.98 -8.87 -0.58
N LEU A 146 8.12 -8.41 -0.06
CA LEU A 146 8.78 -9.02 1.10
C LEU A 146 7.91 -8.99 2.38
N HIS A 147 7.10 -7.96 2.57
CA HIS A 147 6.21 -7.87 3.70
C HIS A 147 5.02 -8.83 3.59
N LEU A 148 4.40 -8.93 2.41
CA LEU A 148 3.31 -9.86 2.16
C LEU A 148 3.78 -11.32 2.28
N GLY A 149 4.98 -11.62 1.77
CA GLY A 149 5.61 -12.95 1.86
C GLY A 149 6.29 -13.25 3.19
N LYS A 150 6.23 -12.33 4.16
CA LYS A 150 7.05 -12.38 5.38
C LYS A 150 7.00 -13.73 6.08
N LYS A 151 5.82 -14.30 6.31
CA LYS A 151 5.65 -15.54 7.07
C LYS A 151 6.25 -16.75 6.36
N GLU A 152 6.11 -16.81 5.04
CA GLU A 152 6.67 -17.89 4.21
C GLU A 152 8.20 -17.81 4.20
N ILE A 153 8.76 -16.62 3.95
CA ILE A 153 10.21 -16.40 3.93
C ILE A 153 10.82 -16.64 5.33
N GLU A 154 10.16 -16.22 6.40
CA GLU A 154 10.61 -16.49 7.78
C GLU A 154 10.61 -17.99 8.08
N ALA A 155 9.63 -18.75 7.58
CA ALA A 155 9.57 -20.20 7.76
C ALA A 155 10.66 -20.94 6.97
N GLU A 156 10.93 -20.52 5.73
CA GLU A 156 11.96 -21.12 4.88
C GLU A 156 13.39 -20.81 5.37
N THR A 157 13.63 -19.58 5.81
CA THR A 157 14.98 -19.11 6.16
C THR A 157 15.29 -19.21 7.65
N GLY A 158 14.28 -19.41 8.50
CA GLY A 158 14.38 -19.33 9.96
C GLY A 158 14.72 -17.93 10.51
N LYS A 159 14.82 -16.90 9.65
CA LYS A 159 15.26 -15.54 10.03
C LYS A 159 14.09 -14.58 10.08
N ARG A 160 13.95 -13.88 11.21
CA ARG A 160 12.91 -12.85 11.39
C ARG A 160 13.13 -11.66 10.46
N LEU A 161 12.11 -11.32 9.67
CA LEU A 161 12.12 -10.19 8.76
C LEU A 161 11.50 -8.94 9.43
N LYS A 162 12.31 -7.89 9.53
CA LYS A 162 11.86 -6.58 9.97
C LYS A 162 11.32 -5.78 8.78
N THR A 163 10.04 -5.45 8.81
CA THR A 163 9.35 -4.70 7.76
C THR A 163 8.94 -3.32 8.28
N LYS A 164 8.75 -2.35 7.38
CA LYS A 164 8.27 -0.99 7.73
C LYS A 164 6.75 -0.85 7.69
N PHE A 165 6.04 -1.92 7.38
CA PHE A 165 4.59 -1.93 7.17
C PHE A 165 3.85 -2.65 8.29
N THR A 166 2.60 -2.21 8.48
CA THR A 166 1.60 -2.85 9.32
C THR A 166 0.43 -3.31 8.45
N SER A 167 0.32 -4.63 8.27
CA SER A 167 -0.85 -5.32 7.70
C SER A 167 -2.14 -5.11 8.47
N THR A 168 -3.21 -4.80 7.75
CA THR A 168 -4.58 -4.65 8.25
C THR A 168 -5.58 -5.06 7.17
N SER A 169 -6.81 -5.34 7.54
CA SER A 169 -7.87 -5.72 6.61
C SER A 169 -9.22 -5.19 7.07
N PRO A 170 -10.10 -4.69 6.17
CA PRO A 170 -11.47 -4.36 6.52
C PRO A 170 -12.38 -5.59 6.66
N ARG A 171 -11.89 -6.80 6.31
CA ARG A 171 -12.66 -8.04 6.42
C ARG A 171 -12.59 -8.55 7.86
N LEU A 172 -13.65 -8.28 8.62
CA LEU A 172 -13.76 -8.66 10.03
C LEU A 172 -13.60 -10.17 10.23
N GLU A 173 -14.35 -10.99 9.52
CA GLU A 173 -14.35 -12.45 9.70
C GLU A 173 -12.99 -13.06 9.39
N TRP A 174 -12.33 -12.58 8.33
CA TRP A 174 -10.98 -12.98 7.99
C TRP A 174 -9.99 -12.66 9.12
N THR A 175 -10.06 -11.44 9.65
CA THR A 175 -9.13 -11.00 10.68
C THR A 175 -9.39 -11.66 12.03
N LEU A 176 -10.65 -11.89 12.38
CA LEU A 176 -11.02 -12.70 13.54
C LEU A 176 -10.45 -14.10 13.40
N HIS A 177 -10.62 -14.74 12.23
CA HIS A 177 -10.13 -16.10 11.99
C HIS A 177 -8.61 -16.17 12.13
N LEU A 178 -7.91 -15.17 11.58
CA LEU A 178 -6.46 -15.04 11.72
C LEU A 178 -6.04 -14.85 13.18
N THR A 179 -6.79 -14.08 13.96
CA THR A 179 -6.52 -13.84 15.39
C THR A 179 -6.65 -15.15 16.18
N GLY A 180 -7.73 -15.90 15.97
CA GLY A 180 -7.92 -17.20 16.61
C GLY A 180 -6.93 -18.29 16.14
N LYS A 181 -6.44 -18.20 14.90
CA LYS A 181 -5.33 -19.06 14.44
C LYS A 181 -4.05 -18.72 15.20
N LYS A 182 -3.67 -17.45 15.27
CA LYS A 182 -2.47 -17.01 15.98
C LYS A 182 -2.52 -17.31 17.47
N SER A 183 -3.67 -17.17 18.12
CA SER A 183 -3.77 -17.43 19.57
C SER A 183 -3.49 -18.88 19.93
N ARG A 184 -3.86 -19.84 19.06
CA ARG A 184 -3.50 -21.25 19.20
C ARG A 184 -1.99 -21.48 19.10
N GLU A 185 -1.29 -20.70 18.28
CA GLU A 185 0.16 -20.75 18.11
C GLU A 185 0.90 -20.04 19.26
N GLN A 186 0.29 -19.00 19.87
CA GLN A 186 0.91 -18.08 20.83
C GLN A 186 0.29 -18.13 22.24
N ARG A 187 -0.41 -19.21 22.59
CA ARG A 187 -1.03 -19.42 23.92
C ARG A 187 -1.85 -18.20 24.39
N ASP A 188 -2.76 -17.74 23.54
CA ASP A 188 -3.67 -16.60 23.79
C ASP A 188 -3.02 -15.21 23.91
N GLN A 189 -1.71 -15.05 23.66
CA GLN A 189 -1.01 -13.76 23.67
C GLN A 189 -1.23 -12.97 22.36
N VAL A 190 -2.49 -12.73 22.00
CA VAL A 190 -2.87 -12.05 20.75
C VAL A 190 -3.99 -11.07 21.00
N ASP A 191 -3.85 -9.87 20.46
CA ASP A 191 -4.84 -8.81 20.45
C ASP A 191 -5.53 -8.70 19.09
N PHE A 192 -6.82 -8.39 19.13
CA PHE A 192 -7.59 -7.90 18.00
C PHE A 192 -7.62 -6.38 18.03
N VAL A 193 -6.92 -5.74 17.11
CA VAL A 193 -6.77 -4.28 17.05
C VAL A 193 -7.68 -3.71 15.98
N ILE A 194 -8.42 -2.66 16.33
CA ILE A 194 -9.36 -1.96 15.44
C ILE A 194 -8.85 -0.55 15.20
N PHE A 195 -8.67 -0.21 13.93
CA PHE A 195 -8.31 1.13 13.47
C PHE A 195 -9.45 1.80 12.74
N ASP A 196 -9.49 3.12 12.78
CA ASP A 196 -10.34 3.96 11.95
C ASP A 196 -9.53 4.51 10.76
N LEU A 197 -9.88 4.09 9.53
CA LEU A 197 -9.15 4.48 8.32
C LEU A 197 -9.17 6.00 8.09
N ARG A 198 -10.30 6.65 8.42
CA ARG A 198 -10.44 8.10 8.26
C ARG A 198 -9.49 8.83 9.19
N THR A 199 -9.33 8.34 10.41
CA THR A 199 -8.40 8.88 11.40
C THR A 199 -6.97 8.65 10.96
N LEU A 200 -6.61 7.43 10.54
CA LEU A 200 -5.28 7.12 10.00
C LEU A 200 -4.88 8.01 8.83
N ARG A 201 -5.78 8.26 7.86
CA ARG A 201 -5.52 9.14 6.70
C ARG A 201 -5.41 10.62 7.05
N LYS A 202 -5.89 11.03 8.22
CA LYS A 202 -5.74 12.41 8.73
C LYS A 202 -4.51 12.56 9.62
N THR A 203 -3.93 11.47 10.10
CA THR A 203 -2.74 11.50 10.94
C THR A 203 -1.54 11.91 10.11
N PRO A 204 -0.84 13.01 10.45
CA PRO A 204 0.40 13.39 9.79
C PRO A 204 1.42 12.25 9.84
N ASP A 205 2.30 12.15 8.85
CA ASP A 205 3.34 11.11 8.75
C ASP A 205 2.82 9.66 8.72
N THR A 206 1.50 9.43 8.61
CA THR A 206 0.88 8.11 8.39
C THR A 206 0.32 8.04 6.98
N THR A 207 0.61 6.93 6.29
CA THR A 207 0.03 6.65 4.97
C THR A 207 -0.52 5.24 4.94
N VAL A 208 -1.75 5.11 4.41
CA VAL A 208 -2.42 3.82 4.25
C VAL A 208 -2.60 3.52 2.76
N PHE A 209 -1.96 2.45 2.30
CA PHE A 209 -2.11 1.95 0.94
C PHE A 209 -3.07 0.77 0.95
N ARG A 210 -4.03 0.77 0.04
CA ARG A 210 -4.79 -0.42 -0.29
C ARG A 210 -3.98 -1.24 -1.29
N VAL A 211 -3.70 -2.50 -0.97
CA VAL A 211 -2.84 -3.34 -1.80
C VAL A 211 -3.45 -3.60 -3.17
N ALA A 212 -4.78 -3.70 -3.27
CA ALA A 212 -5.48 -3.85 -4.54
C ALA A 212 -5.10 -2.76 -5.57
N ASP A 213 -5.01 -1.51 -5.13
CA ASP A 213 -4.68 -0.38 -6.01
C ASP A 213 -3.21 -0.42 -6.44
N VAL A 214 -2.31 -0.87 -5.55
CA VAL A 214 -0.90 -1.14 -5.88
C VAL A 214 -0.79 -2.25 -6.92
N LEU A 215 -1.57 -3.33 -6.77
CA LEU A 215 -1.57 -4.44 -7.73
C LEU A 215 -2.12 -4.01 -9.09
N GLN A 216 -3.17 -3.18 -9.11
CA GLN A 216 -3.72 -2.60 -10.34
C GLN A 216 -2.67 -1.75 -11.08
N PHE A 217 -1.88 -0.96 -10.35
CA PHE A 217 -0.75 -0.23 -10.94
C PHE A 217 0.28 -1.18 -11.57
N LEU A 218 0.63 -2.28 -10.91
CA LEU A 218 1.59 -3.27 -11.43
C LEU A 218 1.08 -4.01 -12.67
N GLU A 219 -0.21 -4.33 -12.71
CA GLU A 219 -0.86 -4.91 -13.88
C GLU A 219 -0.81 -3.96 -15.08
N THR A 220 -1.21 -2.71 -14.87
CA THR A 220 -1.26 -1.69 -15.92
C THR A 220 0.14 -1.32 -16.44
N SER A 221 1.16 -1.38 -15.57
CA SER A 221 2.55 -1.10 -15.93
C SER A 221 3.33 -2.32 -16.43
N GLY A 222 2.71 -3.51 -16.52
CA GLY A 222 3.36 -4.74 -16.94
C GLY A 222 4.38 -5.31 -15.95
N GLN A 223 4.38 -4.84 -14.69
CA GLN A 223 5.35 -5.18 -13.63
C GLN A 223 4.79 -6.18 -12.61
N THR A 224 3.85 -7.03 -13.04
CA THR A 224 3.19 -8.04 -12.20
C THR A 224 4.14 -9.03 -11.52
N ASN A 225 5.36 -9.21 -12.02
CA ASN A 225 6.37 -10.10 -11.45
C ASN A 225 7.10 -9.53 -10.22
N LEU A 226 6.91 -8.25 -9.87
CA LEU A 226 7.55 -7.65 -8.70
C LEU A 226 7.03 -8.19 -7.36
N ILE A 227 5.83 -8.76 -7.34
CA ILE A 227 5.26 -9.44 -6.18
C ILE A 227 4.84 -10.86 -6.62
N PRO A 228 5.32 -11.93 -5.97
CA PRO A 228 4.88 -13.29 -6.28
C PRO A 228 3.35 -13.47 -6.30
N ARG A 229 2.84 -14.26 -7.26
CA ARG A 229 1.39 -14.40 -7.51
C ARG A 229 0.61 -14.90 -6.29
N ASN A 230 1.18 -15.82 -5.51
CA ASN A 230 0.58 -16.31 -4.26
C ASN A 230 0.37 -15.18 -3.26
N TYR A 231 1.33 -14.26 -3.10
CA TYR A 231 1.22 -13.12 -2.19
C TYR A 231 0.18 -12.10 -2.69
N GLN A 232 0.10 -11.89 -4.01
CA GLN A 232 -0.94 -11.04 -4.59
C GLN A 232 -2.33 -11.63 -4.34
N GLN A 233 -2.53 -12.92 -4.59
CA GLN A 233 -3.81 -13.58 -4.38
C GLN A 233 -4.23 -13.53 -2.92
N TRP A 234 -3.30 -13.77 -2.00
CA TRP A 234 -3.54 -13.65 -0.58
C TRP A 234 -3.99 -12.23 -0.20
N ALA A 235 -3.27 -11.21 -0.67
CA ALA A 235 -3.61 -9.81 -0.38
C ALA A 235 -4.97 -9.39 -0.96
N ARG A 236 -5.34 -9.89 -2.14
CA ARG A 236 -6.68 -9.67 -2.73
C ARG A 236 -7.76 -10.34 -1.89
N ASN A 237 -7.54 -11.58 -1.44
CA ASN A 237 -8.52 -12.32 -0.66
C ASN A 237 -8.85 -11.64 0.67
N CYS A 238 -7.88 -11.01 1.33
CA CYS A 238 -8.10 -10.28 2.57
C CYS A 238 -8.43 -8.80 2.40
N ASP A 239 -8.49 -8.26 1.17
CA ASP A 239 -8.57 -6.81 0.91
C ASP A 239 -7.53 -6.05 1.73
N GLU A 240 -6.27 -6.48 1.60
CA GLU A 240 -5.16 -6.02 2.44
C GLU A 240 -4.95 -4.50 2.34
N HIS A 241 -4.81 -3.89 3.51
CA HIS A 241 -4.36 -2.52 3.68
C HIS A 241 -3.07 -2.51 4.49
N ILE A 242 -2.13 -1.66 4.10
CA ILE A 242 -0.79 -1.59 4.67
C ILE A 242 -0.56 -0.16 5.12
N ILE A 243 -0.25 -0.04 6.40
CA ILE A 243 0.04 1.23 7.05
C ILE A 243 1.56 1.39 7.12
N MET A 244 2.06 2.57 6.74
CA MET A 244 3.44 2.99 6.87
C MET A 244 3.47 4.37 7.53
N GLY A 245 4.32 4.57 8.52
CA GLY A 245 4.43 5.89 9.15
C GLY A 245 4.65 5.90 10.65
N LYS A 246 4.60 7.10 11.22
CA LYS A 246 4.61 7.34 12.68
C LYS A 246 3.19 7.47 13.21
N ASP A 247 3.02 7.29 14.51
CA ASP A 247 1.76 7.56 15.22
C ASP A 247 0.56 6.73 14.74
N VAL A 248 0.82 5.51 14.24
CA VAL A 248 -0.23 4.56 13.80
C VAL A 248 -1.23 4.28 14.91
N GLU A 249 -0.78 4.32 16.17
CA GLU A 249 -1.58 4.18 17.37
C GLU A 249 -2.69 5.24 17.51
N LYS A 250 -2.53 6.44 16.93
CA LYS A 250 -3.58 7.47 16.93
C LYS A 250 -4.82 7.06 16.14
N GLY A 251 -4.67 6.10 15.23
CA GLY A 251 -5.78 5.55 14.47
C GLY A 251 -6.55 4.45 15.22
N ILE A 252 -6.09 4.01 16.39
CA ILE A 252 -6.71 2.91 17.13
C ILE A 252 -8.01 3.37 17.77
N VAL A 253 -9.09 2.65 17.47
CA VAL A 253 -10.39 2.79 18.13
C VAL A 253 -10.45 1.90 19.36
N HIS A 254 -9.98 0.65 19.22
CA HIS A 254 -10.05 -0.33 20.31
C HIS A 254 -9.02 -1.44 20.14
N ILE A 255 -8.66 -2.06 21.26
CA ILE A 255 -7.80 -3.24 21.34
C ILE A 255 -8.54 -4.24 22.22
N VAL A 256 -8.82 -5.43 21.69
CA VAL A 256 -9.53 -6.49 22.41
C VAL A 256 -8.62 -7.70 22.53
N PRO A 257 -8.20 -8.07 23.76
CA PRO A 257 -7.46 -9.30 23.99
C PRO A 257 -8.24 -10.53 23.52
N TRP A 258 -7.57 -11.50 22.90
CA TRP A 258 -8.20 -12.74 22.46
C TRP A 258 -8.96 -13.49 23.58
N PRO A 259 -8.46 -13.55 24.83
CA PRO A 259 -9.21 -14.16 25.93
C PRO A 259 -10.58 -13.55 26.18
N GLU A 260 -10.78 -12.26 25.92
CA GLU A 260 -12.07 -11.59 26.07
C GLU A 260 -12.95 -11.81 24.83
N LEU A 261 -12.34 -11.69 23.64
CA LEU A 261 -13.01 -11.82 22.36
C LEU A 261 -13.59 -13.24 22.13
N ARG A 262 -12.86 -14.28 22.54
CA ARG A 262 -13.26 -15.68 22.29
C ARG A 262 -14.54 -16.12 23.01
N TRP A 263 -14.97 -15.38 24.03
CA TRP A 263 -16.22 -15.64 24.75
C TRP A 263 -17.41 -14.89 24.17
N MET A 264 -17.20 -14.01 23.18
CA MET A 264 -18.29 -13.32 22.51
C MET A 264 -19.08 -14.28 21.63
N SER A 265 -20.40 -14.10 21.57
CA SER A 265 -21.32 -14.95 20.79
C SER A 265 -21.02 -14.98 19.28
N ILE A 266 -20.29 -13.99 18.77
CA ILE A 266 -19.82 -13.96 17.37
C ILE A 266 -18.75 -15.04 17.09
N ILE A 267 -17.99 -15.46 18.12
CA ILE A 267 -17.01 -16.54 18.08
C ILE A 267 -17.70 -17.82 18.56
N ASN A 268 -18.41 -18.47 17.63
CA ASN A 268 -19.19 -19.68 17.91
C ASN A 268 -18.37 -20.97 17.72
N GLU A 269 -18.94 -22.11 18.11
CA GLU A 269 -18.29 -23.43 17.94
C GLU A 269 -17.85 -23.70 16.49
N PRO A 270 -18.67 -23.45 15.44
CA PRO A 270 -18.23 -23.57 14.05
C PRO A 270 -16.99 -22.74 13.71
N PHE A 271 -16.87 -21.54 14.27
CA PHE A 271 -15.71 -20.68 14.10
C PHE A 271 -14.46 -21.29 14.75
N CYS A 272 -14.58 -21.75 16.00
CA CYS A 272 -13.48 -22.37 16.73
C CYS A 272 -12.99 -23.66 16.05
N SER A 273 -13.92 -24.47 15.54
CA SER A 273 -13.68 -25.75 14.88
C SER A 273 -13.13 -25.61 13.46
N ALA A 274 -13.25 -24.44 12.83
CA ALA A 274 -12.72 -24.20 11.49
C ALA A 274 -11.20 -23.94 11.50
N TYR A 275 -10.49 -24.60 10.58
CA TYR A 275 -9.06 -24.37 10.34
C TYR A 275 -8.80 -23.33 9.23
N THR A 276 -9.78 -23.09 8.34
CA THR A 276 -9.77 -22.01 7.32
C THR A 276 -11.06 -21.20 7.34
N LEU A 277 -11.02 -19.96 6.83
CA LEU A 277 -12.22 -19.15 6.65
C LEU A 277 -13.24 -19.83 5.72
N SER A 278 -12.80 -20.47 4.65
CA SER A 278 -13.68 -21.23 3.75
C SER A 278 -14.41 -22.38 4.46
N THR A 279 -13.73 -23.04 5.40
CA THR A 279 -14.34 -24.09 6.23
C THR A 279 -15.37 -23.51 7.18
N TYR A 280 -15.07 -22.35 7.78
CA TYR A 280 -16.02 -21.63 8.62
C TYR A 280 -17.26 -21.20 7.83
N GLU A 281 -17.10 -20.61 6.64
CA GLU A 281 -18.21 -20.22 5.77
C GLU A 281 -19.08 -21.42 5.39
N ARG A 282 -18.46 -22.57 5.09
CA ARG A 282 -19.20 -23.82 4.87
C ARG A 282 -20.01 -24.24 6.09
N PHE A 283 -19.40 -24.30 7.28
CA PHE A 283 -20.10 -24.70 8.51
C PHE A 283 -21.24 -23.74 8.87
N LYS A 284 -21.04 -22.43 8.68
CA LYS A 284 -22.07 -21.40 8.86
C LYS A 284 -23.26 -21.65 7.93
N ASN A 285 -23.00 -21.90 6.65
CA ASN A 285 -24.04 -22.13 5.64
C ASN A 285 -24.82 -23.44 5.89
N GLU A 286 -24.13 -24.52 6.29
CA GLU A 286 -24.77 -25.79 6.66
C GLU A 286 -25.64 -25.66 7.92
N SER A 287 -25.16 -24.90 8.91
CA SER A 287 -25.91 -24.64 10.14
C SER A 287 -27.17 -23.80 9.89
N MET A 288 -27.13 -22.85 8.95
CA MET A 288 -28.32 -22.10 8.53
C MET A 288 -29.34 -22.99 7.81
N LYS A 289 -28.89 -23.90 6.94
CA LYS A 289 -29.79 -24.85 6.25
C LYS A 289 -30.54 -25.77 7.24
N LYS A 290 -29.89 -26.20 8.32
CA LYS A 290 -30.51 -27.01 9.39
C LYS A 290 -31.50 -26.25 10.29
N ARG A 291 -31.52 -24.91 10.26
CA ARG A 291 -32.46 -24.08 11.03
C ARG A 291 -33.71 -23.68 10.26
N VAL A 292 -33.71 -23.88 8.94
CA VAL A 292 -34.79 -23.45 8.02
C VAL A 292 -35.57 -24.65 7.44
N GLY A 293 -35.12 -25.89 7.70
CA GLY A 293 -35.86 -27.12 7.42
C GLY A 293 -36.30 -27.78 8.72
#